data_AF-A0A4P8RFB9-F1
#
_entry.id   AF-A0A4P8RFB9-F1
#
_cell.length_a   1.000
_cell.length_b   1.000
_cell.length_c   1.000
_cell.angle_alpha   90.00
_cell.angle_beta   90.00
_cell.angle_gamma   90.00
#
_symmetry.space_group_name_H-M   'P 1'
#
loop_
_entity.id
_entity.type
_entity.pdbx_description
1 polymer ?
#
loop_
_entity_poly.entity_id
_entity_poly.type
_entity_poly.pdbx_seq_one_letter_code
_entity_poly.pdbx_strand_id
1 'polypeptide(L)'
;MPMSKAASFFSVTGLSSSRRSLVMQVVAWILNLAWLGINYFWKLVPVAVLVAIPVLLLLYAFVALIAYIYWGMRQVKEDEAPYANVMVGVIVALTLLYLNFKFLQFILQLSDV
;
A
#
# COMPACT_ATOMS: atom_id res chain seq x y z
N MET A 1 -11.44 -8.90 -24.80
CA MET A 1 -11.32 -7.42 -24.76
C MET A 1 -9.87 -7.04 -24.56
N PRO A 2 -9.31 -6.09 -25.31
CA PRO A 2 -7.92 -5.66 -25.12
C PRO A 2 -7.74 -5.08 -23.71
N MET A 3 -6.71 -5.53 -22.99
CA MET A 3 -6.36 -4.94 -21.70
C MET A 3 -6.02 -3.46 -21.90
N SER A 4 -6.62 -2.58 -21.07
CA SER A 4 -6.19 -1.19 -21.02
C SER A 4 -4.71 -1.13 -20.58
N LYS A 5 -3.97 -0.11 -21.02
CA LYS A 5 -2.57 0.09 -20.59
C LYS A 5 -2.43 0.10 -19.06
N ALA A 6 -3.42 0.63 -18.35
CA ALA A 6 -3.50 0.61 -16.89
C ALA A 6 -3.64 -0.81 -16.32
N ALA A 7 -4.48 -1.66 -16.92
CA ALA A 7 -4.64 -3.06 -16.49
C ALA A 7 -3.34 -3.85 -16.66
N SER A 8 -2.59 -3.61 -17.74
CA SER A 8 -1.26 -4.22 -17.96
C SER A 8 -0.22 -3.73 -16.95
N PHE A 9 -0.24 -2.45 -16.59
CA PHE A 9 0.67 -1.91 -15.58
C PHE A 9 0.40 -2.50 -14.19
N PHE A 10 -0.88 -2.60 -13.81
CA PHE A 10 -1.27 -3.20 -12.53
C PHE A 10 -1.00 -4.70 -12.48
N SER A 11 -1.15 -5.44 -13.57
CA SER A 11 -0.85 -6.87 -13.57
C SER A 11 0.66 -7.15 -13.39
N VAL A 12 1.52 -6.38 -14.05
CA VAL A 12 2.99 -6.51 -13.94
C VAL A 12 3.48 -6.17 -12.52
N THR A 13 2.82 -5.23 -11.85
CA THR A 13 3.15 -4.83 -10.46
C THR A 13 2.54 -5.74 -9.39
N GLY A 14 1.92 -6.87 -9.79
CA GLY A 14 1.29 -7.83 -8.87
C GLY A 14 -0.13 -7.46 -8.41
N LEU A 15 -0.66 -6.33 -8.90
CA LEU A 15 -1.95 -5.74 -8.55
C LEU A 15 -3.04 -6.15 -9.55
N SER A 16 -3.12 -7.45 -9.88
CA SER A 16 -3.99 -7.93 -10.96
C SER A 16 -5.47 -8.05 -10.59
N SER A 17 -5.85 -7.80 -9.33
CA SER A 17 -7.23 -7.84 -8.86
C SER A 17 -7.43 -7.01 -7.60
N SER A 18 -8.68 -6.62 -7.32
CA SER A 18 -9.05 -5.90 -6.09
C SER A 18 -8.53 -6.61 -4.83
N ARG A 19 -8.84 -7.91 -4.65
CA ARG A 19 -8.38 -8.68 -3.48
C ARG A 19 -6.84 -8.70 -3.38
N ARG A 20 -6.12 -8.86 -4.49
CA ARG A 20 -4.65 -8.85 -4.50
C ARG A 20 -4.09 -7.49 -4.10
N SER A 21 -4.68 -6.40 -4.59
CA SER A 21 -4.26 -5.05 -4.23
C SER A 21 -4.39 -4.77 -2.74
N LEU A 22 -5.50 -5.21 -2.12
CA LEU A 22 -5.70 -5.05 -0.67
C LEU A 22 -4.67 -5.89 0.11
N VAL A 23 -4.45 -7.15 -0.30
CA VAL A 23 -3.40 -8.01 0.31
C VAL A 23 -2.03 -7.37 0.20
N MET A 24 -1.66 -6.85 -0.98
CA MET A 24 -0.38 -6.18 -1.20
C MET A 24 -0.19 -4.95 -0.32
N GLN A 25 -1.27 -4.26 0.01
CA GLN A 25 -1.23 -3.12 0.91
C GLN A 25 -1.02 -3.52 2.37
N VAL A 26 -1.63 -4.63 2.81
CA VAL A 26 -1.36 -5.24 4.12
C VAL A 26 0.09 -5.72 4.18
N VAL A 27 0.59 -6.36 3.12
CA VAL A 27 1.99 -6.80 3.02
C VAL A 27 2.94 -5.60 3.10
N ALA A 28 2.67 -4.51 2.38
CA ALA A 28 3.48 -3.30 2.44
C ALA A 28 3.53 -2.72 3.86
N TRP A 29 2.40 -2.72 4.57
CA TRP A 29 2.34 -2.30 5.96
C TRP A 29 3.15 -3.21 6.90
N ILE A 30 3.02 -4.54 6.78
CA ILE A 30 3.81 -5.49 7.58
C ILE A 30 5.31 -5.33 7.30
N LEU A 31 5.70 -5.19 6.04
CA LEU A 31 7.09 -4.97 5.66
C LEU A 31 7.63 -3.67 6.24
N ASN A 32 6.83 -2.60 6.24
CA ASN A 32 7.22 -1.34 6.84
C ASN A 32 7.42 -1.48 8.36
N LEU A 33 6.48 -2.14 9.05
CA LEU A 33 6.62 -2.44 10.48
C LEU A 33 7.84 -3.29 10.78
N ALA A 34 8.09 -4.35 10.01
CA ALA A 34 9.23 -5.22 10.19
C ALA A 34 10.55 -4.46 9.97
N TRP A 35 10.63 -3.70 8.87
CA TRP A 35 11.80 -2.90 8.53
C TRP A 35 12.13 -1.89 9.63
N LEU A 36 11.12 -1.13 10.07
CA LEU A 36 11.28 -0.11 11.08
C LEU A 36 11.54 -0.71 12.47
N GLY A 37 10.84 -1.78 12.83
CA GLY A 37 11.02 -2.49 14.10
C GLY A 37 12.42 -3.08 14.23
N ILE A 38 12.91 -3.79 13.21
CA ILE A 38 14.27 -4.35 13.19
C ILE A 38 15.30 -3.23 13.37
N ASN A 39 15.15 -2.14 12.61
CA ASN A 39 16.11 -1.04 12.66
C ASN A 39 16.05 -0.22 13.95
N TYR A 40 14.88 -0.11 14.58
CA TYR A 40 14.76 0.53 15.89
C TYR A 40 15.59 -0.20 16.95
N PHE A 41 15.54 -1.53 16.97
CA PHE A 41 16.27 -2.32 17.98
C PHE A 41 17.77 -2.49 17.66
N TRP A 42 18.14 -2.60 16.38
CA TRP A 42 19.50 -3.01 15.98
C TRP A 42 20.32 -1.91 15.31
N LYS A 43 19.73 -0.75 14.96
CA LYS A 43 20.41 0.40 14.31
C LYS A 43 21.31 -0.01 13.13
N LEU A 44 20.82 -0.90 12.26
CA LEU A 44 21.64 -1.59 11.25
C LEU A 44 22.00 -0.71 10.05
N VAL A 45 21.25 0.35 9.78
CA VAL A 45 21.40 1.18 8.59
C VAL A 45 21.33 2.67 8.90
N PRO A 46 21.95 3.52 8.06
CA PRO A 46 21.88 4.97 8.20
C PRO A 46 20.46 5.50 7.97
N VAL A 47 20.18 6.67 8.55
CA VAL A 47 18.86 7.33 8.51
C VAL A 47 18.31 7.46 7.08
N ALA A 48 19.17 7.75 6.10
CA ALA A 48 18.77 7.84 4.69
C ALA A 48 18.11 6.54 4.18
N VAL A 49 18.67 5.37 4.51
CA VAL A 49 18.13 4.07 4.10
C VAL A 49 16.94 3.68 4.97
N LEU A 50 16.97 4.05 6.25
CA LEU A 50 15.86 3.88 7.18
C LEU A 50 14.57 4.55 6.67
N VAL A 51 14.69 5.73 6.06
CA VAL A 51 13.58 6.52 5.51
C VAL A 51 13.22 6.11 4.08
N ALA A 52 14.20 5.78 3.24
CA ALA A 52 13.95 5.47 1.83
C ALA A 52 13.01 4.28 1.64
N ILE A 53 13.18 3.20 2.41
CA ILE A 53 12.33 1.99 2.27
C ILE A 53 10.87 2.26 2.64
N PRO A 54 10.53 2.88 3.80
CA PRO A 54 9.17 3.30 4.11
C PRO A 54 8.53 4.19 3.06
N VAL A 55 9.29 5.13 2.48
CA VAL A 55 8.79 6.02 1.41
C VAL A 55 8.43 5.21 0.16
N LEU A 56 9.29 4.27 -0.24
CA LEU A 56 9.01 3.38 -1.38
C LEU A 56 7.79 2.48 -1.11
N LEU A 57 7.66 1.94 0.11
CA LEU A 57 6.51 1.14 0.52
C LEU A 57 5.22 1.96 0.54
N LEU A 58 5.27 3.23 0.97
CA LEU A 58 4.15 4.16 0.91
C LEU A 58 3.71 4.44 -0.53
N LEU A 59 4.65 4.69 -1.43
CA LEU A 59 4.37 4.88 -2.85
C LEU A 59 3.72 3.63 -3.45
N TYR A 60 4.25 2.45 -3.14
CA TYR A 60 3.66 1.19 -3.59
C TYR A 60 2.24 0.98 -3.02
N ALA A 61 2.04 1.23 -1.72
CA ALA A 61 0.73 1.13 -1.08
C ALA A 61 -0.29 2.11 -1.67
N PHE A 62 0.15 3.27 -2.13
CA PHE A 62 -0.68 4.24 -2.85
C PHE A 62 -1.08 3.75 -4.23
N VAL A 63 -0.14 3.17 -5.00
CA VAL A 63 -0.44 2.53 -6.29
C VAL A 63 -1.40 1.35 -6.10
N ALA A 64 -1.22 0.56 -5.03
CA ALA A 64 -2.11 -0.53 -4.67
C ALA A 64 -3.54 -0.04 -4.38
N LEU A 65 -3.69 1.10 -3.69
CA LEU A 65 -5.00 1.72 -3.47
C LEU A 65 -5.69 2.10 -4.79
N ILE A 66 -4.95 2.75 -5.70
CA ILE A 66 -5.49 3.14 -7.01
C ILE A 66 -5.92 1.91 -7.80
N ALA A 67 -5.10 0.86 -7.81
CA ALA A 67 -5.44 -0.40 -8.45
C ALA A 67 -6.67 -1.06 -7.81
N TYR A 68 -6.78 -1.04 -6.48
CA TYR A 68 -7.95 -1.56 -5.76
C TYR A 68 -9.23 -0.85 -6.20
N ILE A 69 -9.22 0.49 -6.26
CA ILE A 69 -10.35 1.29 -6.71
C ILE A 69 -10.67 0.96 -8.17
N TYR A 70 -9.67 0.91 -9.05
CA TYR A 70 -9.86 0.60 -10.46
C TYR A 70 -10.54 -0.76 -10.68
N TRP A 71 -9.99 -1.82 -10.07
CA TRP A 71 -10.54 -3.17 -10.19
C TRP A 71 -11.88 -3.32 -9.48
N GLY A 72 -12.06 -2.68 -8.32
CA GLY A 72 -13.32 -2.69 -7.58
C GLY A 72 -14.44 -2.01 -8.35
N MET A 73 -14.19 -0.82 -8.91
CA MET A 73 -15.17 -0.10 -9.74
C MET A 73 -15.51 -0.86 -11.02
N ARG A 74 -14.52 -1.55 -11.61
CA ARG A 74 -14.74 -2.42 -12.76
C ARG A 74 -15.64 -3.60 -12.39
N GLN A 75 -15.38 -4.25 -11.26
CA GLN A 75 -16.19 -5.37 -10.78
C GLN A 75 -17.63 -4.96 -10.45
N VAL A 76 -17.83 -3.78 -9.88
CA VAL A 76 -19.18 -3.23 -9.64
C VAL A 76 -19.96 -3.00 -10.94
N LYS A 77 -19.27 -2.56 -12.00
CA LYS A 77 -19.89 -2.35 -13.31
C LYS A 77 -20.14 -3.63 -14.09
N GLU A 78 -19.22 -4.60 -14.01
CA GLU A 78 -19.28 -5.84 -14.79
C GLU A 78 -20.14 -6.92 -14.12
N ASP A 79 -20.10 -7.03 -12.78
CA ASP A 79 -20.74 -8.11 -12.01
C ASP A 79 -21.91 -7.62 -11.12
N GLU A 80 -22.38 -6.38 -11.27
CA GLU A 80 -23.39 -5.74 -10.41
C GLU A 80 -23.08 -5.83 -8.90
N ALA A 81 -21.79 -5.93 -8.55
CA ALA A 81 -21.36 -6.10 -7.16
C ALA A 81 -21.73 -4.88 -6.28
N PRO A 82 -21.97 -5.06 -4.97
CA PRO A 82 -22.32 -3.96 -4.10
C PRO A 82 -21.16 -2.96 -3.96
N TYR A 83 -21.42 -1.68 -4.25
CA TYR A 83 -20.48 -0.58 -4.01
C TYR A 83 -19.95 -0.53 -2.56
N ALA A 84 -20.76 -0.98 -1.60
CA ALA A 84 -20.38 -1.04 -0.18
C ALA A 84 -19.10 -1.86 0.05
N ASN A 85 -18.92 -2.98 -0.66
CA ASN A 85 -17.74 -3.83 -0.50
C ASN A 85 -16.47 -3.12 -0.97
N VAL A 86 -16.56 -2.32 -2.04
CA VAL A 86 -15.44 -1.51 -2.54
C VAL A 86 -15.12 -0.40 -1.53
N MET A 87 -16.14 0.33 -1.04
CA MET A 87 -15.92 1.40 -0.06
C MET A 87 -15.25 0.92 1.22
N VAL A 88 -15.67 -0.22 1.79
CA VAL A 88 -15.04 -0.75 3.01
C VAL A 88 -13.56 -1.04 2.77
N GLY A 89 -13.20 -1.66 1.64
CA GLY A 89 -11.79 -1.90 1.32
C GLY A 89 -11.00 -0.62 1.08
N VAL A 90 -11.62 0.43 0.51
CA VAL A 90 -10.97 1.76 0.40
C VAL A 90 -10.70 2.37 1.76
N ILE A 91 -11.64 2.26 2.70
CA ILE A 91 -11.46 2.77 4.07
C ILE A 91 -10.30 2.04 4.74
N VAL A 92 -10.30 0.69 4.73
CA VAL A 92 -9.21 -0.11 5.28
C VAL A 92 -7.87 0.27 4.65
N ALA A 93 -7.88 0.45 3.33
CA ALA A 93 -6.70 0.82 2.57
C ALA A 93 -6.13 2.19 2.95
N LEU A 94 -7.01 3.19 3.10
CA LEU A 94 -6.65 4.52 3.56
C LEU A 94 -6.14 4.49 5.01
N THR A 95 -6.76 3.70 5.88
CA THR A 95 -6.28 3.53 7.26
C THR A 95 -4.87 2.93 7.28
N LEU A 96 -4.59 1.90 6.47
CA LEU A 96 -3.25 1.31 6.36
C LEU A 96 -2.22 2.30 5.80
N LEU A 97 -2.60 3.10 4.82
CA LEU A 97 -1.74 4.15 4.26
C LEU A 97 -1.42 5.22 5.32
N TYR A 98 -2.44 5.66 6.06
CA TYR A 98 -2.29 6.60 7.16
C TYR A 98 -1.37 6.07 8.25
N LEU A 99 -1.54 4.80 8.65
CA LEU A 99 -0.66 4.17 9.63
C LEU A 99 0.78 4.10 9.14
N ASN A 100 1.01 3.67 7.89
CA ASN A 100 2.35 3.67 7.29
C ASN A 100 3.02 5.04 7.35
N PHE A 101 2.26 6.10 7.03
CA PHE A 101 2.75 7.46 7.07
C PHE A 101 3.05 7.93 8.50
N LYS A 102 2.19 7.59 9.46
CA LYS A 102 2.41 7.92 10.87
C LYS A 102 3.62 7.20 11.47
N PHE A 103 3.88 5.96 11.08
CA PHE A 103 5.10 5.25 11.47
C PHE A 103 6.37 5.94 10.95
N LEU A 104 6.33 6.42 9.70
CA LEU A 104 7.44 7.20 9.15
C LEU A 104 7.64 8.51 9.91
N GLN A 105 6.57 9.26 10.20
CA GLN A 105 6.65 10.49 11.00
C GLN A 105 7.23 10.24 12.39
N PHE A 106 6.82 9.17 13.05
CA PHE A 106 7.31 8.81 14.37
C PHE A 106 8.83 8.56 14.37
N ILE A 107 9.36 7.91 13.34
CA ILE A 107 10.80 7.66 13.25
C ILE A 107 11.58 8.93 12.94
N LEU A 108 11.07 9.79 12.06
CA LEU A 108 11.70 11.08 11.81
C LEU A 108 11.78 11.91 13.11
N GLN A 109 10.70 11.96 13.89
CA GLN A 109 10.69 12.63 15.19
C GLN A 109 11.67 12.03 16.20
N LEU A 110 11.85 10.71 16.21
CA LEU A 110 12.84 10.04 17.05
C LEU A 110 14.29 10.21 16.57
N SER A 111 14.49 10.56 15.30
CA SER A 111 15.81 10.71 14.68
C SER A 111 16.34 12.14 14.73
N ASP A 112 15.47 13.14 14.97
CA ASP A 112 15.79 14.56 15.17
C ASP A 112 16.16 14.91 16.64
N VAL A 113 16.61 13.92 17.43
CA VAL A 113 17.22 14.06 18.78
C VAL A 113 18.60 13.42 18.76
#